data_AF-A0A497N825-F1
#
_entry.id   AF-A0A497N825-F1
#
_cell.length_a   1.000
_cell.length_b   1.000
_cell.length_c   1.000
_cell.angle_alpha   90.00
_cell.angle_beta   90.00
_cell.angle_gamma   90.00
#
_symmetry.space_group_name_H-M   'P 1'
#
loop_
_entity.id
_entity.type
_entity.pdbx_description
1 polymer ?
#
loop_
_entity_poly.entity_id
_entity_poly.type
_entity_poly.pdbx_seq_one_letter_code
_entity_poly.pdbx_strand_id
1 'polypeptide(L)'
;MADSRKPTTVVLLRYPSKRGGEHSQKLEFFPGELWGKYGFGLKGEKYLRGDLENRYRMRVNGKWFNYKGKKYTFLTKTEVKELFFRSIHLK
;
A
#
# COMPACT_ATOMS: atom_id res chain seq x y z
N MET A 1 14.24 9.46 -8.09
CA MET A 1 13.60 8.70 -9.19
C MET A 1 12.10 8.64 -8.90
N ALA A 2 11.30 9.41 -9.66
CA ALA A 2 9.86 9.29 -9.59
C ALA A 2 9.47 7.97 -10.26
N ASP A 3 8.96 7.03 -9.47
CA ASP A 3 8.42 5.79 -9.99
C ASP A 3 7.25 6.15 -10.93
N SER A 4 7.41 5.94 -12.24
CA SER A 4 6.46 6.34 -13.30
C SER A 4 5.15 5.53 -13.29
N ARG A 5 5.08 4.52 -12.41
CA ARG A 5 3.90 3.68 -12.20
C ARG A 5 2.74 4.55 -11.73
N LYS A 6 1.60 4.43 -12.41
CA LYS A 6 0.35 5.11 -12.03
C LYS A 6 -0.43 4.25 -11.03
N PRO A 7 -1.06 4.85 -10.00
CA PRO A 7 -1.95 4.10 -9.11
C PRO A 7 -3.21 3.69 -9.88
N THR A 8 -3.71 2.50 -9.60
CA THR A 8 -5.00 2.03 -10.14
C THR A 8 -6.16 2.56 -9.33
N THR A 9 -5.95 2.79 -8.04
CA THR A 9 -7.00 3.31 -7.15
C THR A 9 -6.38 4.31 -6.19
N VAL A 10 -7.08 5.43 -5.99
CA VAL A 10 -6.71 6.46 -5.02
C VAL A 10 -7.89 6.64 -4.08
N VAL A 11 -7.63 6.54 -2.77
CA VAL A 11 -8.64 6.70 -1.72
C VAL A 11 -8.24 7.90 -0.88
N LEU A 12 -9.18 8.82 -0.68
CA LEU A 12 -9.01 9.95 0.25
C LEU A 12 -9.76 9.60 1.54
N LEU A 13 -9.00 9.28 2.57
CA LEU A 13 -9.54 9.07 3.91
C LEU A 13 -9.59 10.39 4.66
N ARG A 14 -10.73 10.68 5.28
CA ARG A 14 -10.86 11.70 6.31
C ARG A 14 -11.21 11.03 7.62
N TYR A 15 -10.51 11.38 8.69
CA TYR A 15 -10.81 10.85 10.02
C TYR A 15 -10.62 11.94 11.09
N PRO A 16 -11.43 11.91 12.15
CA PRO A 16 -11.34 12.89 13.23
C PRO A 16 -10.03 12.71 14.03
N SER A 17 -9.39 13.83 14.38
CA SER A 17 -8.24 13.83 15.29
C SER A 17 -8.66 13.72 16.74
N LYS A 18 -7.87 13.01 17.56
CA LYS A 18 -7.99 13.05 19.02
C LYS A 18 -7.70 14.44 19.62
N ARG A 19 -7.01 15.34 18.89
CA ARG A 19 -6.67 16.70 19.36
C ARG A 19 -7.59 17.80 18.82
N GLY A 20 -8.70 17.44 18.18
CA GLY A 20 -9.54 18.36 17.42
C GLY A 20 -9.03 18.57 15.99
N GLY A 21 -9.96 18.67 15.03
CA GLY A 21 -9.67 18.81 13.59
C GLY A 21 -9.81 17.52 12.78
N GLU A 22 -9.91 17.67 11.46
CA GLU A 22 -9.95 16.55 10.50
C GLU A 22 -8.53 16.25 9.98
N HIS A 23 -8.11 14.99 10.06
CA HIS A 23 -6.93 14.52 9.34
C HIS A 23 -7.36 13.95 7.99
N SER A 24 -6.57 14.24 6.97
CA SER A 24 -6.72 13.61 5.66
C SER A 24 -5.52 12.73 5.34
N GLN A 25 -5.79 11.55 4.80
CA GLN A 25 -4.78 10.64 4.27
C GLN A 25 -5.14 10.28 2.84
N LYS A 26 -4.18 10.46 1.93
CA LYS A 26 -4.25 9.97 0.56
C LYS A 26 -3.60 8.59 0.51
N LEU A 27 -4.38 7.58 0.16
CA LEU A 27 -3.91 6.24 -0.09
C LEU A 27 -3.90 5.98 -1.59
N GLU A 28 -2.79 5.45 -2.08
CA GLU A 28 -2.61 5.15 -3.50
C GLU A 28 -2.27 3.66 -3.64
N PHE A 29 -3.07 2.92 -4.40
CA PHE A 29 -2.93 1.48 -4.60
C PHE A 29 -2.39 1.18 -5.98
N PHE A 30 -1.40 0.30 -6.03
CA PHE A 30 -0.72 -0.11 -7.24
C PHE A 30 -0.76 -1.64 -7.33
N PRO A 31 -1.28 -2.23 -8.42
CA PRO A 31 -1.29 -3.68 -8.62
C PRO A 31 0.12 -4.27 -8.56
N GLY A 32 0.26 -5.42 -7.90
CA GLY A 32 1.54 -6.12 -7.76
C GLY A 32 2.16 -6.50 -9.11
N GLU A 33 1.32 -6.75 -10.12
CA GLU A 33 1.71 -7.05 -11.50
C GLU A 33 2.64 -6.00 -12.12
N LEU A 34 2.54 -4.73 -11.71
CA LEU A 34 3.43 -3.64 -12.15
C LEU A 34 4.90 -3.86 -11.74
N TRP A 35 5.14 -4.80 -10.82
CA TRP A 35 6.47 -5.26 -10.38
C TRP A 35 6.80 -6.70 -10.83
N GLY A 36 5.83 -7.44 -11.36
CA GLY A 36 6.01 -8.83 -11.83
C GLY A 36 6.50 -8.94 -13.29
N LYS A 37 6.21 -7.94 -14.15
CA LYS A 37 6.57 -7.99 -15.58
C LYS A 37 8.07 -7.79 -15.86
N TYR A 38 8.79 -7.15 -14.92
CA TYR A 38 10.24 -6.98 -14.95
C TYR A 38 10.75 -7.23 -13.53
N GLY A 39 11.45 -8.34 -13.32
CA GLY A 39 12.04 -8.76 -12.04
C GLY A 39 13.12 -7.83 -11.49
N PHE A 40 12.85 -6.53 -11.43
CA PHE A 40 13.71 -5.49 -10.88
C PHE A 40 13.03 -4.92 -9.63
N GLY A 41 13.40 -5.48 -8.47
CA GLY A 41 13.09 -4.85 -7.19
C GLY A 41 13.13 -5.78 -5.98
N LEU A 42 12.89 -7.07 -6.19
CA LEU A 42 12.89 -8.05 -5.12
C LEU A 42 14.23 -8.79 -5.04
N LYS A 43 15.33 -8.05 -4.87
CA LYS A 43 16.60 -8.66 -4.43
C LYS A 43 16.38 -9.19 -3.01
N GLY A 44 15.92 -10.43 -2.88
CA GLY A 44 15.88 -11.17 -1.61
C GLY A 44 14.54 -11.80 -1.22
N GLU A 45 13.40 -11.30 -1.70
CA GLU A 45 12.08 -11.89 -1.41
C GLU A 45 11.49 -12.50 -2.69
N LYS A 46 11.57 -13.82 -2.85
CA LYS A 46 10.96 -14.55 -3.97
C LYS A 46 9.43 -14.50 -3.83
N TYR A 47 8.77 -13.47 -4.36
CA TYR A 47 7.35 -13.56 -4.67
C TYR A 47 7.22 -14.26 -6.02
N LEU A 48 6.49 -15.39 -6.08
CA LEU A 48 6.20 -16.01 -7.36
C LEU A 48 5.31 -15.06 -8.17
N ARG A 49 5.38 -15.12 -9.50
CA ARG A 49 4.57 -14.25 -10.38
C ARG A 49 3.07 -14.32 -10.05
N GLY A 50 2.55 -15.52 -9.77
CA GLY A 50 1.17 -15.73 -9.34
C GLY A 50 0.84 -15.13 -7.97
N ASP A 51 1.84 -14.93 -7.09
CA ASP A 51 1.61 -14.28 -5.80
C ASP A 51 1.34 -12.78 -5.94
N LEU A 52 1.79 -12.14 -7.03
CA LEU A 52 1.66 -10.69 -7.24
C LEU A 52 0.36 -10.28 -7.94
N GLU A 53 -0.28 -11.18 -8.68
CA GLU A 53 -1.51 -10.91 -9.45
C GLU A 53 -2.66 -10.44 -8.55
N ASN A 54 -2.73 -10.94 -7.33
CA ASN A 54 -3.79 -10.59 -6.37
C ASN A 54 -3.34 -9.69 -5.22
N ARG A 55 -2.19 -9.03 -5.37
CA ARG A 55 -1.62 -8.15 -4.35
C ARG A 55 -1.52 -6.70 -4.81
N TYR A 56 -1.41 -5.82 -3.83
CA TYR A 56 -1.29 -4.39 -4.02
C TYR A 56 -0.12 -3.85 -3.22
N ARG A 57 0.63 -2.95 -3.82
CA ARG A 57 1.55 -2.07 -3.11
C ARG A 57 0.83 -0.75 -2.83
N MET A 58 1.02 -0.21 -1.65
CA MET A 58 0.33 1.00 -1.20
C MET A 58 1.30 2.16 -0.95
N ARG A 59 0.89 3.39 -1.27
CA ARG A 59 1.48 4.61 -0.73
C ARG A 59 0.51 5.33 0.19
N VAL A 60 1.06 5.96 1.21
CA VAL A 60 0.34 6.86 2.12
C VAL A 60 0.97 8.23 2.00
N ASN A 61 0.19 9.23 1.58
CA ASN A 61 0.65 10.62 1.38
C ASN A 61 1.92 10.69 0.51
N GLY A 62 1.95 9.93 -0.59
CA GLY A 62 3.08 9.88 -1.52
C GLY A 62 4.28 9.04 -1.08
N LYS A 63 4.29 8.48 0.14
CA LYS A 63 5.36 7.62 0.65
C LYS A 63 4.98 6.15 0.58
N TRP A 64 5.91 5.29 0.17
CA TRP A 64 5.68 3.84 0.15
C TRP A 64 5.39 3.30 1.55
N PHE A 65 4.31 2.53 1.68
CA PHE A 65 3.96 1.86 2.91
C PHE A 65 4.89 0.66 3.13
N ASN A 66 5.60 0.67 4.27
CA ASN A 66 6.47 -0.42 4.69
C ASN A 66 5.84 -1.05 5.94
N TYR A 67 5.52 -2.34 5.88
CA TYR A 67 4.91 -3.08 6.97
C TYR A 67 5.93 -4.04 7.58
N LYS A 68 6.02 -4.08 8.92
CA LYS A 68 6.92 -4.97 9.68
C LYS A 68 8.39 -4.93 9.19
N GLY A 69 8.90 -3.74 8.88
CA GLY A 69 10.29 -3.56 8.43
C GLY A 69 10.58 -3.99 6.98
N LYS A 70 9.58 -4.46 6.22
CA LYS A 70 9.77 -4.84 4.82
C LYS A 70 9.77 -3.61 3.91
N LYS A 71 10.88 -3.41 3.18
CA LYS A 71 11.07 -2.34 2.18
C LYS A 71 10.09 -2.44 0.99
N TYR A 72 9.58 -3.63 0.71
CA TYR A 72 8.62 -3.92 -0.35
C TYR A 72 7.45 -4.70 0.25
N THR A 73 6.39 -3.98 0.62
CA THR A 73 5.19 -4.61 1.18
C THR A 73 4.13 -4.74 0.09
N PHE A 74 3.76 -5.99 -0.22
CA PHE A 74 2.63 -6.33 -1.08
C PHE A 74 1.53 -6.95 -0.24
N LEU A 75 0.39 -6.25 -0.19
CA LEU A 75 -0.77 -6.59 0.62
C LEU A 75 -1.83 -7.24 -0.26
N THR A 76 -2.41 -8.32 0.22
CA THR A 76 -3.65 -8.87 -0.34
C THR A 76 -4.83 -7.92 -0.08
N LYS A 77 -5.94 -8.11 -0.80
CA LYS A 77 -7.19 -7.36 -0.54
C LYS A 77 -7.64 -7.47 0.92
N THR A 78 -7.45 -8.64 1.53
CA THR A 78 -7.80 -8.89 2.94
C THR A 78 -6.90 -8.09 3.88
N GLU A 79 -5.58 -8.13 3.71
CA GLU A 79 -4.65 -7.35 4.54
C GLU A 79 -4.87 -5.85 4.41
N VAL A 80 -5.22 -5.37 3.21
CA VAL A 80 -5.62 -3.96 3.01
C VAL A 80 -6.85 -3.64 3.86
N LYS A 81 -7.93 -4.44 3.76
CA LYS A 81 -9.14 -4.26 4.58
C LYS A 81 -8.82 -4.26 6.07
N GLU A 82 -8.03 -5.22 6.54
CA GLU A 82 -7.63 -5.30 7.96
C GLU A 82 -6.87 -4.05 8.41
N LEU A 83 -5.97 -3.51 7.60
CA LEU A 83 -5.26 -2.27 7.92
C LEU A 83 -6.20 -1.08 8.05
N PHE A 84 -7.14 -0.92 7.11
CA PHE A 84 -8.17 0.11 7.19
C PHE A 84 -9.00 -0.04 8.47
N PHE A 85 -9.56 -1.22 8.72
CA PHE A 85 -10.41 -1.42 9.89
C PHE A 85 -9.64 -1.31 11.21
N ARG A 86 -8.40 -1.79 11.31
CA ARG A 86 -7.57 -1.59 12.51
C ARG A 86 -7.22 -0.13 12.73
N SER A 87 -6.94 0.64 11.68
CA SER A 87 -6.67 2.09 11.81
C SER A 87 -7.89 2.88 12.29
N ILE A 88 -9.10 2.43 11.95
CA ILE A 88 -10.36 3.03 12.42
C ILE A 88 -10.61 2.73 13.90
N HIS A 89 -9.98 1.68 14.46
CA HIS A 89 -10.16 1.24 15.85
C HIS A 89 -9.03 1.64 16.82
N LEU A 90 -8.01 2.39 16.39
CA LEU A 90 -7.04 3.02 17.30
C LEU A 90 -7.67 4.27 17.97
N LYS A 91 -8.76 4.05 18.71
CA LYS A 91 -9.31 4.98 19.70
C LYS A 91 -8.40 5.12 20.92
#